data_AF-A0A556N7F3-F1
#
_entry.id   AF-A0A556N7F3-F1
#
_cell.length_a   1.000
_cell.length_b   1.000
_cell.length_c   1.000
_cell.angle_alpha   90.00
_cell.angle_beta   90.00
_cell.angle_gamma   90.00
#
_symmetry.space_group_name_H-M   'P 1'
#
loop_
_entity.id
_entity.type
_entity.pdbx_description
1 polymer ?
#
loop_
_entity_poly.entity_id
_entity_poly.type
_entity_poly.pdbx_seq_one_letter_code
_entity_poly.pdbx_strand_id
1 'polypeptide(L)'
;MATRIRLQRHGKKGKAIFHLVVADSRAKRDGKFIEKLGVYNPNTNPATIDINFESTLKWVGTGAEMSDTARAILSYKGILYKNHLLKGVTKGALTAEQVETKFAAWEAEKASKIQGKIEGLGKDAVADKAARLKAEADANEAKAKAIEAKNTPVEEAPVVEEVAEEAETATPEAAAEEATEAPAEDAPAAEEGEAEA
;
A
#
# COMPACT_ATOMS: atom_id res chain seq x y z
N MET A 1 -31.95 -23.46 -10.96
CA MET A 1 -31.71 -22.00 -10.87
C MET A 1 -31.30 -21.74 -9.43
N ALA A 2 -30.04 -21.38 -9.18
CA ALA A 2 -29.52 -21.24 -7.81
C ALA A 2 -29.20 -19.77 -7.52
N THR A 3 -29.79 -19.24 -6.46
CA THR A 3 -29.46 -17.91 -5.95
C THR A 3 -28.13 -17.99 -5.22
N ARG A 4 -27.17 -17.14 -5.60
CA ARG A 4 -25.81 -17.15 -5.07
C ARG A 4 -25.44 -15.81 -4.45
N ILE A 5 -24.87 -15.87 -3.25
CA ILE A 5 -24.17 -14.77 -2.58
C ILE A 5 -22.74 -14.71 -3.12
N ARG A 6 -22.41 -13.62 -3.80
CA ARG A 6 -21.14 -13.43 -4.49
C ARG A 6 -20.62 -12.01 -4.33
N LEU A 7 -19.35 -11.84 -4.68
CA LEU A 7 -18.69 -10.54 -4.69
C LEU A 7 -18.76 -9.93 -6.10
N GLN A 8 -19.25 -8.70 -6.16
CA GLN A 8 -19.15 -7.83 -7.33
C GLN A 8 -17.94 -6.93 -7.21
N ARG A 9 -17.13 -6.82 -8.28
CA ARG A 9 -15.93 -5.99 -8.24
C ARG A 9 -16.30 -4.55 -8.60
N HIS A 10 -16.06 -3.66 -7.68
CA HIS A 10 -16.11 -2.21 -7.85
C HIS A 10 -14.72 -1.60 -7.56
N GLY A 11 -14.63 -0.28 -7.68
CA GLY A 11 -13.41 0.47 -7.47
C GLY A 11 -12.54 0.57 -8.74
N LYS A 12 -11.31 1.06 -8.55
CA LYS A 12 -10.40 1.40 -9.64
C LYS A 12 -9.33 0.31 -9.87
N LYS A 13 -8.54 0.45 -10.93
CA LYS A 13 -7.36 -0.39 -11.14
C LYS A 13 -6.43 -0.27 -9.92
N GLY A 14 -5.94 -1.40 -9.40
CA GLY A 14 -5.07 -1.45 -8.23
C GLY A 14 -5.73 -1.20 -6.86
N LYS A 15 -6.99 -0.72 -6.80
CA LYS A 15 -7.75 -0.54 -5.54
C LYS A 15 -9.16 -1.08 -5.72
N ALA A 16 -9.31 -2.39 -5.57
CA ALA A 16 -10.59 -3.08 -5.72
C ALA A 16 -11.41 -2.96 -4.44
N ILE A 17 -12.71 -2.67 -4.58
CA ILE A 17 -13.69 -2.69 -3.50
C ILE A 17 -14.78 -3.66 -3.93
N PHE A 18 -15.26 -4.52 -3.05
CA PHE A 18 -16.21 -5.55 -3.42
C PHE A 18 -17.57 -5.27 -2.79
N HIS A 19 -18.65 -5.42 -3.56
CA HIS A 19 -20.00 -5.44 -3.01
C HIS A 19 -20.43 -6.89 -2.79
N LEU A 20 -20.94 -7.20 -1.61
CA LEU A 20 -21.54 -8.48 -1.33
C LEU A 20 -23.00 -8.43 -1.81
N VAL A 21 -23.32 -9.24 -2.81
CA VAL A 21 -24.62 -9.19 -3.50
C VAL A 21 -25.23 -10.58 -3.64
N VAL A 22 -26.55 -10.62 -3.64
CA VAL A 22 -27.35 -11.80 -3.99
C VAL A 22 -27.75 -11.70 -5.45
N ALA A 23 -27.44 -12.72 -6.25
CA ALA A 23 -27.81 -12.76 -7.66
C ALA A 23 -28.07 -14.20 -8.14
N ASP A 24 -28.74 -14.36 -9.28
CA ASP A 24 -28.79 -15.65 -9.98
C ASP A 24 -27.36 -16.09 -10.36
N SER A 25 -27.05 -17.36 -10.20
CA SER A 25 -25.74 -17.93 -10.52
C SER A 25 -25.28 -17.69 -11.97
N ARG A 26 -26.21 -17.56 -12.92
CA ARG A 26 -25.94 -17.35 -14.36
C ARG A 26 -25.74 -15.90 -14.74
N ALA A 27 -26.11 -14.95 -13.86
CA ALA A 27 -25.92 -13.54 -14.15
C ALA A 27 -24.42 -13.21 -14.27
N LYS A 28 -24.04 -12.28 -15.16
CA LYS A 28 -22.65 -11.80 -15.26
C LYS A 28 -22.15 -11.27 -13.90
N ARG A 29 -20.82 -11.31 -13.64
CA ARG A 29 -20.22 -10.88 -12.36
C ARG A 29 -20.76 -9.51 -11.92
N ASP A 30 -20.51 -8.48 -12.71
CA ASP A 30 -20.91 -7.09 -12.43
C ASP A 30 -22.25 -6.74 -13.09
N GLY A 31 -23.20 -7.68 -13.05
CA GLY A 31 -24.53 -7.54 -13.65
C GLY A 31 -25.64 -7.16 -12.69
N LYS A 32 -26.87 -7.38 -13.16
CA LYS A 32 -28.07 -7.23 -12.35
C LYS A 32 -27.99 -8.19 -11.15
N PHE A 33 -28.21 -7.65 -9.96
CA PHE A 33 -28.35 -8.39 -8.72
C PHE A 33 -29.77 -8.21 -8.18
N ILE A 34 -30.16 -9.06 -7.23
CA ILE A 34 -31.46 -9.02 -6.56
C ILE A 34 -31.38 -8.02 -5.40
N GLU A 35 -30.38 -8.20 -4.53
CA GLU A 35 -30.18 -7.38 -3.34
C GLU A 35 -28.69 -7.17 -3.04
N LYS A 36 -28.34 -5.98 -2.56
CA LYS A 36 -27.01 -5.67 -2.04
C LYS A 36 -27.01 -5.88 -0.53
N LEU A 37 -26.21 -6.84 -0.06
CA LEU A 37 -26.09 -7.20 1.35
C LEU A 37 -25.06 -6.36 2.09
N GLY A 38 -24.02 -5.88 1.40
CA GLY A 38 -22.92 -5.18 2.06
C GLY A 38 -21.76 -4.81 1.15
N VAL A 39 -20.68 -4.38 1.79
CA VAL A 39 -19.43 -3.95 1.17
C VAL A 39 -18.24 -4.58 1.91
N TYR A 40 -17.26 -5.02 1.13
CA TYR A 40 -15.99 -5.55 1.58
C TYR A 40 -14.84 -4.74 0.96
N ASN A 41 -14.01 -4.13 1.81
CA ASN A 41 -12.83 -3.39 1.40
C ASN A 41 -11.56 -4.08 1.92
N PRO A 42 -10.80 -4.78 1.06
CA PRO A 42 -9.53 -5.41 1.45
C PRO A 42 -8.34 -4.44 1.48
N ASN A 43 -8.51 -3.18 1.05
CA ASN A 43 -7.39 -2.22 0.99
C ASN A 43 -7.10 -1.58 2.35
N THR A 44 -7.96 -1.78 3.34
CA THR A 44 -7.77 -1.33 4.73
C THR A 44 -7.24 -2.48 5.58
N ASN A 45 -6.44 -2.16 6.60
CA ASN A 45 -5.94 -3.14 7.55
C ASN A 45 -6.26 -2.68 8.98
N PRO A 46 -7.16 -3.37 9.71
CA PRO A 46 -7.95 -4.52 9.30
C PRO A 46 -8.95 -4.23 8.16
N ALA A 47 -9.29 -5.26 7.36
CA ALA A 47 -10.22 -5.11 6.24
C ALA A 47 -11.59 -4.63 6.72
N THR A 48 -12.13 -3.59 6.08
CA THR A 48 -13.42 -3.02 6.44
C THR A 48 -14.53 -3.88 5.83
N ILE A 49 -15.43 -4.36 6.68
CA ILE A 49 -16.53 -5.24 6.29
C ILE A 49 -17.82 -4.66 6.89
N ASP A 50 -18.71 -4.20 6.01
CA ASP A 50 -20.03 -3.68 6.35
C ASP A 50 -21.09 -4.58 5.70
N ILE A 51 -21.98 -5.14 6.51
CA ILE A 51 -22.99 -6.12 6.08
C ILE A 51 -24.30 -5.85 6.81
N ASN A 52 -25.40 -5.81 6.08
CA ASN A 52 -26.74 -5.87 6.62
C ASN A 52 -27.00 -7.29 7.17
N PHE A 53 -26.94 -7.39 8.49
CA PHE A 53 -26.95 -8.67 9.19
C PHE A 53 -28.26 -9.44 9.01
N GLU A 54 -29.41 -8.77 9.17
CA GLU A 54 -30.74 -9.37 9.11
C GLU A 54 -31.03 -9.92 7.70
N SER A 55 -30.83 -9.09 6.68
CA SER A 55 -31.12 -9.45 5.30
C SER A 55 -30.23 -10.60 4.83
N THR A 56 -28.95 -10.58 5.24
CA THR A 56 -28.03 -11.67 4.90
C THR A 56 -28.41 -12.98 5.58
N LEU A 57 -28.82 -12.93 6.85
CA LEU A 57 -29.27 -14.12 7.58
C LEU A 57 -30.51 -14.74 6.91
N LYS A 58 -31.46 -13.90 6.47
CA LYS A 58 -32.64 -14.35 5.72
C LYS A 58 -32.23 -15.12 4.46
N TRP A 59 -31.37 -14.56 3.62
CA TRP A 59 -30.93 -15.22 2.38
C TRP A 59 -30.16 -16.52 2.63
N VAL A 60 -29.31 -16.56 3.65
CA VAL A 60 -28.62 -17.78 4.06
C VAL A 60 -29.61 -18.82 4.58
N GLY A 61 -30.66 -18.41 5.29
CA GLY A 61 -31.75 -19.27 5.76
C GLY A 61 -32.60 -19.85 4.62
N THR A 62 -32.86 -19.06 3.57
CA THR A 62 -33.56 -19.52 2.35
C THR A 62 -32.72 -20.48 1.50
N GLY A 63 -31.43 -20.66 1.81
CA GLY A 63 -30.55 -21.60 1.12
C GLY A 63 -29.78 -21.00 -0.04
N ALA A 64 -29.53 -19.69 -0.03
CA ALA A 64 -28.64 -19.07 -1.01
C ALA A 64 -27.22 -19.67 -0.92
N GLU A 65 -26.68 -20.12 -2.04
CA GLU A 65 -25.31 -20.66 -2.10
C GLU A 65 -24.28 -19.54 -1.95
N MET A 66 -23.17 -19.80 -1.27
CA MET A 66 -22.13 -18.79 -1.05
C MET A 66 -20.87 -19.16 -1.81
N SER A 67 -20.27 -18.17 -2.48
CA SER A 67 -18.88 -18.29 -2.96
C SER A 67 -17.90 -18.40 -1.78
N ASP A 68 -16.69 -18.91 -2.03
CA ASP A 68 -15.72 -19.21 -0.97
C ASP A 68 -15.31 -17.96 -0.16
N THR A 69 -14.93 -16.88 -0.83
CA THR A 69 -14.60 -15.61 -0.15
C THR A 69 -15.81 -15.01 0.58
N ALA A 70 -17.01 -15.09 0.00
CA ALA A 70 -18.23 -14.66 0.68
C ALA A 70 -18.48 -15.49 1.95
N ARG A 71 -18.24 -16.80 1.90
CA ARG A 71 -18.33 -17.69 3.06
C ARG A 71 -17.34 -17.29 4.15
N ALA A 72 -16.10 -16.99 3.80
CA ALA A 72 -15.08 -16.53 4.75
C ALA A 72 -15.52 -15.22 5.43
N ILE A 73 -16.01 -14.24 4.66
CA ILE A 73 -16.50 -12.96 5.17
C ILE A 73 -17.70 -13.16 6.13
N LEU A 74 -18.66 -14.00 5.73
CA LEU A 74 -19.87 -14.27 6.52
C LEU A 74 -19.59 -15.11 7.78
N SER A 75 -18.59 -15.99 7.73
CA SER A 75 -18.07 -16.69 8.90
C SER A 75 -17.41 -15.72 9.88
N TYR A 76 -16.55 -14.84 9.36
CA TYR A 76 -15.83 -13.86 10.16
C TYR A 76 -16.77 -12.89 10.89
N LYS A 77 -17.88 -12.49 10.27
CA LYS A 77 -18.93 -11.65 10.88
C LYS A 77 -19.96 -12.41 11.70
N GLY A 78 -19.89 -13.74 11.78
CA GLY A 78 -20.75 -14.54 12.67
C GLY A 78 -22.13 -14.91 12.12
N ILE A 79 -22.46 -14.53 10.89
CA ILE A 79 -23.77 -14.80 10.28
C ILE A 79 -23.99 -16.31 10.12
N LEU A 80 -22.95 -17.04 9.70
CA LEU A 80 -23.01 -18.50 9.61
C LEU A 80 -23.18 -19.17 10.98
N TYR A 81 -22.53 -18.61 12.01
CA TYR A 81 -22.62 -19.13 13.37
C TYR A 81 -24.04 -18.95 13.92
N LYS A 82 -24.61 -17.75 13.78
CA LYS A 82 -25.99 -17.49 14.19
C LYS A 82 -27.01 -18.36 13.42
N ASN A 83 -26.82 -18.53 12.10
CA ASN A 83 -27.67 -19.43 11.33
C ASN A 83 -27.59 -20.90 11.80
N HIS A 84 -26.40 -21.38 12.18
CA HIS A 84 -26.24 -22.73 12.75
C HIS A 84 -26.99 -22.88 14.08
N LEU A 85 -26.88 -21.88 14.96
CA LEU A 85 -27.60 -21.86 16.24
C LEU A 85 -29.12 -21.85 16.04
N LEU A 86 -29.63 -21.03 15.12
CA LEU A 86 -31.05 -20.98 14.76
C LEU A 86 -31.56 -22.32 14.22
N LYS A 87 -30.76 -23.04 13.41
CA LYS A 87 -31.10 -24.41 12.99
C LYS A 87 -31.21 -25.37 14.18
N GLY A 88 -30.45 -25.16 15.24
CA GLY A 88 -30.60 -25.91 16.49
C GLY A 88 -31.93 -25.64 17.18
N VAL A 89 -32.40 -24.40 17.17
CA VAL A 89 -33.73 -24.02 17.67
C VAL A 89 -34.84 -24.67 16.86
N THR A 90 -34.75 -24.65 15.52
CA THR A 90 -35.75 -25.31 14.66
C THR A 90 -35.84 -26.82 14.87
N LYS A 91 -34.76 -27.43 15.38
CA LYS A 91 -34.69 -28.85 15.73
C LYS A 91 -35.05 -29.14 17.19
N GLY A 92 -35.40 -28.12 17.98
CA GLY A 92 -35.75 -28.24 19.40
C GLY A 92 -34.56 -28.44 20.35
N ALA A 93 -33.32 -28.30 19.88
CA ALA A 93 -32.12 -28.55 20.68
C ALA A 93 -31.65 -27.33 21.51
N LEU A 94 -32.14 -26.13 21.18
CA LEU A 94 -31.74 -24.86 21.80
C LEU A 94 -32.95 -23.93 21.95
N THR A 95 -32.92 -23.06 22.96
CA THR A 95 -33.87 -21.94 23.08
C THR A 95 -33.31 -20.67 22.43
N ALA A 96 -34.18 -19.71 22.09
CA ALA A 96 -33.77 -18.44 21.49
C ALA A 96 -32.79 -17.65 22.39
N GLU A 97 -33.03 -17.65 23.69
CA GLU A 97 -32.18 -16.97 24.67
C GLU A 97 -30.76 -17.56 24.73
N GLN A 98 -30.65 -18.90 24.62
CA GLN A 98 -29.36 -19.58 24.57
C GLN A 98 -28.58 -19.24 23.30
N VAL A 99 -29.27 -19.02 22.17
CA VAL A 99 -28.64 -18.59 20.92
C VAL A 99 -28.02 -17.20 21.10
N GLU A 100 -28.75 -16.26 21.66
CA GLU A 100 -28.27 -14.90 21.87
C GLU A 100 -27.09 -14.85 22.84
N THR A 101 -27.16 -15.62 23.93
CA THR A 101 -26.07 -15.70 24.91
C THR A 101 -24.79 -16.25 24.28
N LYS A 102 -24.90 -17.37 23.53
CA LYS A 102 -23.75 -17.97 22.85
C LYS A 102 -23.19 -17.06 21.76
N PHE A 103 -24.07 -16.39 21.03
CA PHE A 103 -23.68 -15.45 19.98
C PHE A 103 -22.96 -14.23 20.55
N ALA A 104 -23.49 -13.62 21.62
CA ALA A 104 -22.88 -12.48 22.29
C ALA A 104 -21.50 -12.83 22.88
N ALA A 105 -21.35 -14.01 23.48
CA ALA A 105 -20.05 -14.49 23.97
C ALA A 105 -19.02 -14.63 22.83
N TRP A 106 -19.45 -15.19 21.70
CA TRP A 106 -18.61 -15.28 20.50
C TRP A 106 -18.24 -13.91 19.93
N GLU A 107 -19.19 -12.97 19.86
CA GLU A 107 -18.95 -11.62 19.38
C GLU A 107 -17.95 -10.88 20.26
N ALA A 108 -18.06 -11.01 21.59
CA ALA A 108 -17.12 -10.42 22.53
C ALA A 108 -15.70 -10.97 22.35
N GLU A 109 -15.55 -12.30 22.20
CA GLU A 109 -14.25 -12.92 21.94
C GLU A 109 -13.62 -12.41 20.64
N LYS A 110 -14.43 -12.28 19.57
CA LYS A 110 -13.97 -11.76 18.28
C LYS A 110 -13.62 -10.28 18.36
N ALA A 111 -14.43 -9.46 19.02
CA ALA A 111 -14.17 -8.05 19.22
C ALA A 111 -12.84 -7.84 19.94
N SER A 112 -12.56 -8.59 21.01
CA SER A 112 -11.28 -8.54 21.72
C SER A 112 -10.08 -8.93 20.84
N LYS A 113 -10.22 -9.97 20.01
CA LYS A 113 -9.15 -10.36 19.05
C LYS A 113 -8.91 -9.30 17.98
N ILE A 114 -9.96 -8.64 17.50
CA ILE A 114 -9.85 -7.55 16.52
C ILE A 114 -9.19 -6.34 17.16
N GLN A 115 -9.62 -5.97 18.37
CA GLN A 115 -9.06 -4.86 19.13
C GLN A 115 -7.56 -5.08 19.39
N GLY A 116 -7.15 -6.28 19.82
CA GLY A 116 -5.74 -6.61 20.00
C GLY A 116 -4.91 -6.47 18.71
N LYS A 117 -5.47 -6.80 17.55
CA LYS A 117 -4.81 -6.56 16.25
C LYS A 117 -4.70 -5.08 15.92
N ILE A 118 -5.77 -4.30 16.13
CA ILE A 118 -5.76 -2.85 15.89
C ILE A 118 -4.69 -2.17 16.76
N GLU A 119 -4.63 -2.53 18.05
CA GLU A 119 -3.63 -2.01 18.97
C GLU A 119 -2.20 -2.42 18.58
N GLY A 120 -2.00 -3.66 18.14
CA GLY A 120 -0.72 -4.13 17.60
C GLY A 120 -0.27 -3.31 16.40
N LEU A 121 -1.13 -3.18 15.38
CA LEU A 121 -0.86 -2.36 14.19
C LEU A 121 -0.59 -0.89 14.53
N GLY A 122 -1.32 -0.34 15.51
CA GLY A 122 -1.10 1.02 15.98
C GLY A 122 0.29 1.21 16.59
N LYS A 123 0.75 0.25 17.41
CA LYS A 123 2.10 0.26 18.00
C LYS A 123 3.18 0.16 16.93
N ASP A 124 3.02 -0.77 15.98
CA ASP A 124 3.96 -0.98 14.88
C ASP A 124 4.08 0.29 14.03
N ALA A 125 2.95 0.90 13.66
CA ALA A 125 2.94 2.15 12.88
C ALA A 125 3.62 3.33 13.59
N VAL A 126 3.47 3.42 14.92
CA VAL A 126 4.16 4.46 15.74
C VAL A 126 5.66 4.18 15.80
N ALA A 127 6.06 2.92 16.00
CA ALA A 127 7.46 2.51 16.03
C ALA A 127 8.15 2.75 14.68
N ASP A 128 7.50 2.36 13.57
CA ASP A 128 7.98 2.59 12.21
C ASP A 128 8.14 4.09 11.91
N LYS A 129 7.18 4.91 12.33
CA LYS A 129 7.25 6.37 12.17
C LYS A 129 8.40 6.96 12.99
N ALA A 130 8.58 6.52 14.24
CA ALA A 130 9.67 6.98 15.10
C ALA A 130 11.05 6.59 14.54
N ALA A 131 11.19 5.35 14.04
CA ALA A 131 12.39 4.87 13.39
C ALA A 131 12.72 5.68 12.12
N ARG A 132 11.71 5.97 11.29
CA ARG A 132 11.88 6.82 10.10
C ARG A 132 12.28 8.26 10.44
N LEU A 133 11.66 8.86 11.46
CA LEU A 133 12.00 10.21 11.89
C LEU A 133 13.44 10.27 12.42
N LYS A 134 13.84 9.28 13.22
CA LYS A 134 15.22 9.16 13.71
C LYS A 134 16.21 9.02 12.55
N ALA A 135 15.94 8.13 11.60
CA ALA A 135 16.79 7.97 10.41
C ALA A 135 16.90 9.25 9.57
N GLU A 136 15.81 10.03 9.46
CA GLU A 136 15.82 11.31 8.76
C GLU A 136 16.62 12.38 9.54
N ALA A 137 16.51 12.42 10.87
CA ALA A 137 17.28 13.33 11.72
C ALA A 137 18.79 13.02 11.65
N ASP A 138 19.18 11.75 11.77
CA ASP A 138 20.57 11.30 11.66
C ASP A 138 21.14 11.63 10.27
N ALA A 139 20.36 11.44 9.19
CA ALA A 139 20.75 11.79 7.83
C ALA A 139 20.89 13.31 7.62
N ASN A 140 20.03 14.11 8.26
CA ASN A 140 20.11 15.57 8.18
C ASN A 140 21.29 16.11 9.00
N GLU A 141 21.58 15.55 10.17
CA GLU A 141 22.75 15.91 10.97
C GLU A 141 24.06 15.57 10.23
N ALA A 142 24.14 14.40 9.60
CA ALA A 142 25.29 14.02 8.79
C ALA A 142 25.50 14.96 7.58
N LYS A 143 24.40 15.37 6.92
CA LYS A 143 24.46 16.37 5.84
C LYS A 143 24.90 17.74 6.36
N ALA A 144 24.39 18.18 7.52
CA ALA A 144 24.76 19.45 8.13
C ALA A 144 26.26 19.50 8.48
N LYS A 145 26.80 18.44 9.10
CA LYS A 145 28.24 18.33 9.40
C LYS A 145 29.10 18.30 8.13
N ALA A 146 28.63 17.64 7.07
CA ALA A 146 29.34 17.64 5.78
C ALA A 146 29.32 19.01 5.09
N ILE A 147 28.26 19.81 5.28
CA ILE A 147 28.18 21.20 4.79
C ILE A 147 29.10 22.09 5.62
N GLU A 148 29.11 21.94 6.93
CA GLU A 148 30.00 22.68 7.84
C GLU A 148 31.48 22.40 7.52
N ALA A 149 31.85 21.12 7.33
CA ALA A 149 33.20 20.74 6.92
C ALA A 149 33.62 21.26 5.53
N LYS A 150 32.67 21.54 4.63
CA LYS A 150 32.93 22.16 3.33
C LYS A 150 32.99 23.69 3.40
N ASN A 151 32.34 24.30 4.39
CA ASN A 151 32.23 25.75 4.54
C ASN A 151 33.28 26.34 5.50
N THR A 152 34.03 25.54 6.25
CA THR A 152 35.21 25.99 7.01
C THR A 152 36.35 26.29 6.03
N PRO A 153 36.77 27.56 5.87
CA PRO A 153 37.89 27.91 5.00
C PRO A 153 39.20 27.34 5.56
N VAL A 154 40.08 26.85 4.67
CA VAL A 154 41.48 26.55 4.99
C VAL A 154 42.12 27.86 5.44
N GLU A 155 42.43 27.95 6.73
CA GLU A 155 43.28 29.01 7.30
C GLU A 155 44.64 28.95 6.59
N GLU A 156 45.01 30.07 5.96
CA GLU A 156 46.32 30.27 5.34
C GLU A 156 47.42 29.89 6.35
N ALA A 157 48.17 28.84 6.02
CA ALA A 157 49.53 28.73 6.52
C ALA A 157 50.31 29.93 5.95
N PRO A 158 50.92 30.80 6.77
CA PRO A 158 51.74 31.89 6.26
C PRO A 158 53.02 31.29 5.67
N VAL A 159 53.08 31.24 4.35
CA VAL A 159 54.24 30.77 3.59
C VAL A 159 54.81 31.97 2.83
N VAL A 160 55.86 32.53 3.45
CA VAL A 160 56.97 33.33 2.90
C VAL A 160 56.69 34.77 2.49
N GLU A 161 56.93 35.67 3.44
CA GLU A 161 57.42 37.03 3.19
C GLU A 161 58.96 36.99 3.30
N GLU A 162 59.67 36.75 2.20
CA GLU A 162 61.06 37.21 2.04
C GLU A 162 61.47 37.20 0.55
N VAL A 163 62.12 38.30 0.15
CA VAL A 163 62.81 38.57 -1.13
C VAL A 163 61.94 39.07 -2.28
N ALA A 164 61.45 40.29 -2.10
CA ALA A 164 61.46 41.30 -3.16
C ALA A 164 62.81 42.01 -3.13
N GLU A 165 63.78 41.61 -3.99
CA GLU A 165 64.79 42.53 -4.55
C GLU A 165 65.55 41.85 -5.71
N GLU A 166 65.01 41.92 -6.92
CA GLU A 166 65.88 42.18 -8.09
C GLU A 166 65.03 42.90 -9.14
N ALA A 167 65.24 44.22 -9.19
CA ALA A 167 64.61 45.11 -10.13
C ALA A 167 65.32 45.07 -11.49
N GLU A 168 64.49 45.22 -12.52
CA GLU A 168 64.78 45.99 -13.74
C GLU A 168 65.57 45.30 -14.86
N THR A 169 64.88 44.95 -15.96
CA THR A 169 64.92 45.76 -17.20
C THR A 169 64.01 45.22 -18.32
N ALA A 170 63.39 46.18 -19.02
CA ALA A 170 62.95 46.17 -20.43
C ALA A 170 61.59 45.52 -20.83
N THR A 171 60.58 46.39 -20.94
CA THR A 171 59.50 46.39 -21.97
C THR A 171 60.06 47.15 -23.23
N PRO A 172 59.46 47.16 -24.46
CA PRO A 172 58.10 46.77 -24.83
C PRO A 172 57.86 46.15 -26.26
N GLU A 173 56.58 45.86 -26.54
CA GLU A 173 55.85 46.03 -27.82
C GLU A 173 55.93 45.03 -29.00
N ALA A 174 54.73 44.60 -29.44
CA ALA A 174 54.24 44.23 -30.80
C ALA A 174 53.43 42.91 -30.77
N ALA A 175 52.10 42.92 -30.84
CA ALA A 175 51.21 43.18 -31.98
C ALA A 175 51.14 42.03 -33.02
N ALA A 176 49.94 41.41 -33.05
CA ALA A 176 49.18 40.89 -34.20
C ALA A 176 49.64 39.65 -35.01
N GLU A 177 48.74 38.65 -35.05
CA GLU A 177 48.17 37.90 -36.20
C GLU A 177 47.82 36.48 -35.72
N GLU A 178 46.55 36.11 -35.54
CA GLU A 178 45.49 35.82 -36.53
C GLU A 178 45.68 34.48 -37.28
N ALA A 179 44.65 33.63 -37.11
CA ALA A 179 44.19 32.53 -37.96
C ALA A 179 45.13 31.35 -38.30
N THR A 180 44.71 30.15 -37.89
CA THR A 180 44.23 29.15 -38.87
C THR A 180 43.43 28.05 -38.18
N GLU A 181 42.12 28.16 -38.38
CA GLU A 181 41.14 27.09 -38.34
C GLU A 181 41.32 26.22 -39.60
N ALA A 182 41.35 24.89 -39.47
CA ALA A 182 40.61 23.97 -40.35
C ALA A 182 40.93 22.49 -40.08
N PRO A 183 39.98 21.58 -40.42
CA PRO A 183 39.79 20.26 -39.83
C PRO A 183 40.01 19.11 -40.85
N ALA A 184 39.91 17.86 -40.39
CA ALA A 184 39.58 16.69 -41.22
C ALA A 184 39.02 15.59 -40.30
N GLU A 185 37.71 15.35 -40.34
CA GLU A 185 37.02 14.32 -41.16
C GLU A 185 37.29 12.89 -40.65
N ASP A 186 36.33 12.22 -40.00
CA ASP A 186 35.09 11.61 -40.52
C ASP A 186 35.33 10.16 -40.99
N ALA A 187 34.64 9.23 -40.33
CA ALA A 187 33.95 8.10 -40.95
C ALA A 187 33.33 7.20 -39.87
N PRO A 188 31.98 7.16 -39.75
CA PRO A 188 31.25 6.06 -39.15
C PRO A 188 30.92 5.00 -40.23
N ALA A 189 30.92 3.72 -39.86
CA ALA A 189 30.39 2.66 -40.72
C ALA A 189 29.34 1.85 -39.94
N ALA A 190 28.11 1.94 -40.44
CA ALA A 190 27.05 0.95 -40.26
C ALA A 190 27.28 -0.19 -41.27
N GLU A 191 26.82 -1.41 -40.98
CA GLU A 191 25.70 -2.07 -41.67
C GLU A 191 25.51 -3.55 -41.19
N GLU A 192 24.24 -3.95 -41.07
CA GLU A 192 23.65 -5.31 -41.23
C GLU A 192 24.16 -6.51 -40.40
N GLY A 193 23.38 -7.49 -39.96
CA GLY A 193 22.01 -7.94 -40.25
C GLY A 193 21.93 -9.44 -39.91
N GLU A 194 20.78 -9.88 -39.38
CA GLU A 194 20.26 -11.28 -39.27
C GLU A 194 21.04 -12.38 -38.50
N ALA A 195 20.36 -13.01 -37.52
CA ALA A 195 19.93 -14.42 -37.64
C ALA A 195 19.14 -14.93 -36.40
N GLU A 196 18.06 -15.61 -36.74
CA GLU A 196 17.11 -16.41 -35.96
C GLU A 196 17.73 -17.71 -35.41
N ALA A 197 17.42 -18.08 -34.16
CA ALA A 197 17.24 -19.45 -33.64
C ALA A 197 16.85 -19.43 -32.14
#